data_AF-A0A5N5SZ81-F1
#
_entry.id   AF-A0A5N5SZ81-F1
#
_cell.length_a   1.000
_cell.length_b   1.000
_cell.length_c   1.000
_cell.angle_alpha   90.00
_cell.angle_beta   90.00
_cell.angle_gamma   90.00
#
_symmetry.space_group_name_H-M   'P 1'
#
loop_
_entity.id
_entity.type
_entity.pdbx_description
1 polymer ?
#
loop_
_entity_poly.entity_id
_entity_poly.type
_entity_poly.pdbx_seq_one_letter_code
_entity_poly.pdbx_strand_id
1 'polypeptide(L)'
;MKMKIVLLFAALALFVKAQDTTDVASDVALDGAAEKPTPMVRDLPADVLRDFIGYCFASTLCRVFEVGQTWELTPFCGRASCVLSPEGYLIERVNDCGVLPKPNPKCRIINEDARNETYPDCCPIFQCEKGIKLEYPTKEELQATLNAPSKISTSASAVAQ
;
A
#
# COMPACT_ATOMS: atom_id res chain seq x y z
N MET A 1 -23.08 -14.26 63.44
CA MET A 1 -24.34 -14.83 62.90
C MET A 1 -24.04 -15.56 61.61
N LYS A 2 -24.39 -16.84 61.52
CA LYS A 2 -24.39 -17.66 60.30
C LYS A 2 -25.65 -17.33 59.50
N MET A 3 -25.56 -17.18 58.17
CA MET A 3 -26.65 -17.60 57.28
C MET A 3 -26.12 -17.92 55.89
N LYS A 4 -26.35 -19.16 55.45
CA LYS A 4 -26.20 -19.66 54.08
C LYS A 4 -27.56 -19.50 53.38
N ILE A 5 -27.58 -18.97 52.16
CA ILE A 5 -28.67 -19.10 51.16
C ILE A 5 -27.93 -19.15 49.81
N VAL A 6 -27.54 -20.31 49.26
CA VAL A 6 -28.31 -21.36 48.56
C VAL A 6 -29.17 -20.81 47.39
N LEU A 7 -28.58 -20.94 46.20
CA LEU A 7 -29.14 -21.37 44.90
C LEU A 7 -30.50 -20.80 44.46
N LEU A 8 -30.50 -20.07 43.33
CA LEU A 8 -31.42 -20.27 42.18
C LEU A 8 -31.23 -19.11 41.18
N PHE A 9 -30.42 -19.30 40.14
CA PHE A 9 -30.71 -18.79 38.79
C PHE A 9 -30.02 -19.72 37.79
N ALA A 10 -30.68 -20.86 37.58
CA ALA A 10 -30.46 -21.69 36.41
C ALA A 10 -30.97 -20.97 35.16
N ALA A 11 -30.35 -21.33 34.03
CA ALA A 11 -30.86 -21.19 32.68
C ALA A 11 -30.89 -19.77 32.07
N LEU A 12 -29.74 -19.35 31.54
CA LEU A 12 -29.70 -18.59 30.29
C LEU A 12 -28.67 -19.21 29.33
N ALA A 13 -28.88 -20.50 29.02
CA ALA A 13 -28.24 -21.16 27.89
C ALA A 13 -29.25 -21.17 26.73
N LEU A 14 -29.31 -20.08 25.96
CA LEU A 14 -30.05 -20.04 24.70
C LEU A 14 -29.21 -19.30 23.65
N PHE A 15 -28.66 -20.12 22.75
CA PHE A 15 -28.34 -19.82 21.35
C PHE A 15 -27.35 -18.68 21.06
N VAL A 16 -26.06 -18.92 21.28
CA VAL A 16 -25.06 -18.43 20.33
C VAL A 16 -25.03 -19.43 19.18
N LYS A 17 -25.71 -19.11 18.07
CA LYS A 17 -25.42 -19.76 16.79
C LYS A 17 -23.98 -19.37 16.45
N ALA A 18 -23.10 -20.37 16.40
CA ALA A 18 -21.86 -20.27 15.67
C ALA A 18 -22.23 -19.84 14.25
N GLN A 19 -21.96 -18.58 13.91
CA GLN A 19 -21.75 -18.20 12.52
C GLN A 19 -20.47 -18.91 12.12
N ASP A 20 -20.66 -20.05 11.46
CA ASP A 20 -19.66 -20.62 10.58
C ASP A 20 -19.44 -19.56 9.49
N THR A 21 -18.57 -18.60 9.77
CA THR A 21 -17.98 -17.78 8.72
C THR A 21 -17.16 -18.75 7.92
N THR A 22 -17.74 -19.22 6.82
CA THR A 22 -16.98 -19.71 5.68
C THR A 22 -16.04 -18.58 5.26
N ASP A 23 -14.91 -18.48 5.93
CA ASP A 23 -13.69 -17.98 5.34
C ASP A 23 -13.44 -18.94 4.19
N VAL A 24 -13.89 -18.53 3.00
CA VAL A 24 -13.51 -19.19 1.75
C VAL A 24 -12.02 -18.90 1.59
N ALA A 25 -11.19 -19.67 2.31
CA ALA A 25 -9.83 -19.94 1.90
C ALA A 25 -9.96 -20.44 0.46
N SER A 26 -9.68 -19.54 -0.48
CA SER A 26 -9.79 -19.84 -1.89
C SER A 26 -8.71 -20.86 -2.19
N ASP A 27 -9.10 -22.14 -2.31
CA ASP A 27 -8.28 -23.28 -2.73
C ASP A 27 -7.88 -23.13 -4.22
N VAL A 28 -7.33 -21.97 -4.58
CA VAL A 28 -6.83 -21.67 -5.92
C VAL A 28 -5.44 -22.27 -6.04
N ALA A 29 -5.34 -23.33 -6.81
CA ALA A 29 -4.07 -23.92 -7.20
C ALA A 29 -3.30 -22.91 -8.05
N LEU A 30 -2.23 -22.33 -7.49
CA LEU A 30 -1.31 -21.49 -8.24
C LEU A 30 -0.11 -22.31 -8.69
N ASP A 31 -0.11 -22.61 -9.97
CA ASP A 31 0.88 -23.41 -10.67
C ASP A 31 1.46 -22.66 -11.89
N GLY A 32 1.13 -21.37 -12.03
CA GLY A 32 1.75 -20.45 -12.99
C GLY A 32 3.11 -19.90 -12.52
N ALA A 33 3.81 -19.22 -13.42
CA ALA A 33 5.08 -18.57 -13.11
C ALA A 33 4.89 -17.34 -12.20
N ALA A 34 5.86 -17.10 -11.33
CA ALA A 34 5.91 -15.89 -10.53
C ALA A 34 6.37 -14.70 -11.40
N GLU A 35 5.66 -13.58 -11.32
CA GLU A 35 5.89 -12.38 -12.11
C GLU A 35 6.00 -11.15 -11.19
N LYS A 36 6.95 -10.26 -11.48
CA LYS A 36 7.10 -8.96 -10.80
C LYS A 36 6.65 -7.85 -11.74
N PRO A 37 5.96 -6.81 -11.24
CA PRO A 37 5.77 -5.57 -11.99
C PRO A 37 7.13 -4.98 -12.40
N THR A 38 7.14 -4.25 -13.52
CA THR A 38 8.38 -3.64 -14.03
C THR A 38 8.73 -2.42 -13.20
N PRO A 39 9.91 -2.38 -12.53
CA PRO A 39 10.32 -1.22 -11.74
C PRO A 39 10.35 0.06 -12.59
N MET A 40 9.90 1.16 -12.02
CA MET A 40 9.85 2.45 -12.71
C MET A 40 10.69 3.49 -11.99
N VAL A 41 11.27 4.38 -12.80
CA VAL A 41 11.94 5.60 -12.33
C VAL A 41 11.12 6.78 -12.82
N ARG A 42 10.77 7.69 -11.91
CA ARG A 42 10.02 8.91 -12.21
C ARG A 42 10.68 10.09 -11.54
N ASP A 43 10.90 11.15 -12.30
CA ASP A 43 11.41 12.42 -11.79
C ASP A 43 10.23 13.33 -11.49
N LEU A 44 10.10 13.72 -10.23
CA LEU A 44 9.10 14.68 -9.76
C LEU A 44 9.82 15.99 -9.43
N PRO A 45 9.22 17.17 -9.68
CA PRO A 45 9.71 18.40 -9.08
C PRO A 45 9.76 18.22 -7.55
N ALA A 46 10.91 18.47 -6.94
CA ALA A 46 11.02 18.34 -5.50
C ALA A 46 10.20 19.44 -4.81
N ASP A 47 9.51 19.09 -3.73
CA ASP A 47 9.00 20.09 -2.80
C ASP A 47 10.19 20.77 -2.14
N VAL A 48 10.25 22.10 -2.24
CA VAL A 48 11.30 22.91 -1.61
C VAL A 48 10.64 23.84 -0.61
N LEU A 49 11.02 23.72 0.66
CA LEU A 49 10.50 24.58 1.71
C LEU A 49 11.21 25.93 1.67
N ARG A 50 10.45 27.01 1.93
CA ARG A 50 10.94 28.40 1.97
C ARG A 50 12.23 28.55 2.79
N ASP A 51 12.29 27.89 3.94
CA ASP A 51 13.40 28.03 4.90
C ASP A 51 14.55 27.04 4.63
N PHE A 52 14.37 26.09 3.70
CA PHE A 52 15.32 25.04 3.35
C PHE A 52 15.57 25.00 1.83
N ILE A 53 15.92 26.15 1.26
CA ILE A 53 16.32 26.24 -0.15
C ILE A 53 17.57 25.40 -0.40
N GLY A 54 17.57 24.62 -1.49
CA GLY A 54 18.68 23.71 -1.82
C GLY A 54 18.51 22.28 -1.29
N TYR A 55 17.41 22.00 -0.59
CA TYR A 55 17.07 20.66 -0.09
C TYR A 55 15.75 20.18 -0.68
N CYS A 56 15.63 18.86 -0.90
CA CYS A 56 14.37 18.23 -1.24
C CYS A 56 13.59 17.90 0.04
N PHE A 57 12.29 18.18 0.08
CA PHE A 57 11.42 17.82 1.19
C PHE A 57 10.70 16.49 0.94
N ALA A 58 10.90 15.51 1.83
CA ALA A 58 10.21 14.24 1.81
C ALA A 58 8.93 14.32 2.64
N SER A 59 7.77 14.39 1.98
CA SER A 59 6.46 14.52 2.65
C SER A 59 6.12 13.32 3.55
N THR A 60 6.50 12.09 3.16
CA THR A 60 6.25 10.87 3.95
C THR A 60 7.02 10.81 5.27
N LEU A 61 8.17 11.51 5.35
CA LEU A 61 9.05 11.53 6.51
C LEU A 61 9.05 12.88 7.24
N CYS A 62 8.37 13.89 6.69
CA CYS A 62 8.41 15.28 7.16
C CYS A 62 9.85 15.79 7.41
N ARG A 63 10.78 15.48 6.48
CA ARG A 63 12.22 15.76 6.61
C ARG A 63 12.81 16.28 5.31
N VAL A 64 13.85 17.11 5.40
CA VAL A 64 14.63 17.60 4.26
C VAL A 64 15.88 16.75 4.00
N PHE A 65 16.27 16.66 2.73
CA PHE A 65 17.39 15.86 2.24
C PHE A 65 18.29 16.70 1.32
N GLU A 66 19.60 16.56 1.48
CA GLU A 66 20.61 17.17 0.61
C GLU A 66 20.66 16.47 -0.75
N VAL A 67 21.15 17.17 -1.77
CA VAL A 67 21.41 16.58 -3.09
C VAL A 67 22.33 15.36 -2.94
N GLY A 68 21.92 14.24 -3.54
CA GLY A 68 22.59 12.95 -3.46
C GLY A 68 22.11 12.05 -2.33
N GLN A 69 21.32 12.55 -1.37
CA GLN A 69 20.73 11.71 -0.33
C GLN A 69 19.48 10.98 -0.83
N THR A 70 19.21 9.83 -0.22
CA THR A 70 18.09 8.95 -0.55
C THR A 70 17.27 8.62 0.68
N TRP A 71 15.97 8.34 0.49
CA TRP A 71 15.08 7.91 1.55
C TRP A 71 14.05 6.90 1.06
N GLU A 72 13.54 6.07 1.98
CA GLU A 72 12.47 5.12 1.70
C GLU A 72 11.11 5.85 1.71
N LEU A 73 10.20 5.42 0.84
CA LEU A 73 8.87 6.01 0.66
C LEU A 73 7.79 5.36 1.53
N THR A 74 8.19 4.65 2.59
CA THR A 74 7.30 3.99 3.55
C THR A 74 6.14 4.92 3.95
N PRO A 75 4.88 4.46 3.88
CA PRO A 75 4.40 3.07 3.74
C PRO A 75 4.33 2.52 2.30
N PHE A 76 4.76 3.30 1.29
CA PHE A 76 4.84 2.81 -0.09
C PHE A 76 6.16 2.09 -0.33
N CYS A 77 6.13 1.05 -1.18
CA CYS A 77 7.35 0.34 -1.57
C CYS A 77 8.07 1.11 -2.68
N GLY A 78 9.05 1.91 -2.29
CA GLY A 78 9.87 2.70 -3.20
C GLY A 78 10.96 3.46 -2.46
N ARG A 79 11.92 3.99 -3.22
CA ARG A 79 12.99 4.85 -2.74
C ARG A 79 13.05 6.12 -3.56
N ALA A 80 13.13 7.25 -2.88
CA ALA A 80 13.37 8.54 -3.51
C ALA A 80 14.81 9.02 -3.29
N SER A 81 15.27 9.90 -4.17
CA SER A 81 16.59 10.55 -4.11
C SER A 81 16.45 12.03 -4.43
N CYS A 82 17.19 12.88 -3.71
CA CYS A 82 17.27 14.30 -4.03
C CYS A 82 18.32 14.52 -5.12
N VAL A 83 17.92 15.05 -6.27
CA VAL A 83 18.78 15.21 -7.44
C VAL A 83 18.73 16.67 -7.91
N LEU A 84 19.87 17.25 -8.24
CA LEU A 84 19.92 18.53 -8.94
C LEU A 84 19.81 18.27 -10.44
N SER A 85 18.81 18.87 -11.10
CA SER A 85 18.63 18.76 -12.54
C SER A 85 19.72 19.51 -13.30
N PRO A 86 19.98 19.16 -14.58
CA PRO A 86 20.87 19.94 -15.44
C PRO A 86 20.43 21.41 -15.60
N GLU A 87 19.13 21.69 -15.48
CA GLU A 87 18.56 23.03 -15.58
C GLU A 87 18.58 23.79 -14.24
N GLY A 88 19.12 23.20 -13.17
CA GLY A 88 19.37 23.86 -11.89
C GLY A 88 18.21 23.84 -10.89
N TYR A 89 17.16 23.04 -11.11
CA TYR A 89 16.08 22.85 -10.14
C TYR A 89 16.20 21.48 -9.44
N LEU A 90 15.60 21.35 -8.27
CA LEU A 90 15.63 20.10 -7.50
C LEU A 90 14.55 19.12 -7.98
N ILE A 91 14.94 17.86 -8.09
CA ILE A 91 14.13 16.73 -8.48
C ILE A 91 14.10 15.72 -7.34
N GLU A 92 12.91 15.23 -7.02
CA GLU A 92 12.73 13.97 -6.29
C GLU A 92 12.68 12.82 -7.31
N ARG A 93 13.76 12.06 -7.42
CA ARG A 93 13.81 10.88 -8.29
C ARG A 93 13.27 9.67 -7.53
N VAL A 94 12.07 9.24 -7.89
CA VAL A 94 11.36 8.11 -7.31
C VAL A 94 11.66 6.84 -8.09
N ASN A 95 12.11 5.80 -7.38
CA ASN A 95 12.21 4.43 -7.87
C ASN A 95 11.16 3.61 -7.12
N ASP A 96 10.19 3.04 -7.84
CA ASP A 96 9.11 2.25 -7.26
C ASP A 96 8.94 0.92 -8.01
N CYS A 97 8.01 0.09 -7.54
CA CYS A 97 7.75 -1.22 -8.15
C CYS A 97 7.08 -1.11 -9.53
N GLY A 98 6.67 0.08 -9.96
CA GLY A 98 5.94 0.31 -11.20
C GLY A 98 4.43 0.10 -11.10
N VAL A 99 3.79 0.06 -12.26
CA VAL A 99 2.34 -0.07 -12.38
C VAL A 99 1.90 -1.47 -11.93
N LEU A 100 0.94 -1.52 -11.00
CA LEU A 100 0.35 -2.77 -10.56
C LEU A 100 -0.59 -3.36 -11.63
N PRO A 101 -0.70 -4.70 -11.72
CA PRO A 101 -1.63 -5.33 -12.63
C PRO A 101 -3.08 -5.03 -12.25
N LYS A 102 -3.99 -5.19 -13.20
CA LYS A 102 -5.44 -5.13 -12.97
C LYS A 102 -5.84 -6.23 -11.97
N PRO A 103 -6.80 -5.95 -11.06
CA PRO A 103 -7.29 -6.96 -10.13
C PRO A 103 -7.77 -8.22 -10.86
N ASN A 104 -7.23 -9.38 -10.47
CA ASN A 104 -7.60 -10.67 -11.04
C ASN A 104 -7.72 -11.69 -9.90
N PRO A 105 -8.92 -12.25 -9.63
CA PRO A 105 -9.12 -13.21 -8.53
C PRO A 105 -8.34 -14.52 -8.70
N LYS A 106 -7.80 -14.79 -9.90
CA LYS A 106 -6.98 -15.97 -10.20
C LYS A 106 -5.49 -15.75 -10.01
N CYS A 107 -5.10 -14.59 -9.48
CA CYS A 107 -3.73 -14.22 -9.19
C CYS A 107 -3.62 -13.73 -7.74
N ARG A 108 -2.55 -14.10 -7.03
CA ARG A 108 -2.28 -13.61 -5.68
C ARG A 108 -0.83 -13.14 -5.52
N ILE A 109 -0.59 -12.30 -4.52
CA ILE A 109 0.76 -11.92 -4.12
C ILE A 109 1.32 -13.07 -3.27
N ILE A 110 2.51 -13.56 -3.61
CA ILE A 110 3.12 -14.71 -2.92
C ILE A 110 4.18 -14.31 -1.89
N ASN A 111 4.54 -13.03 -1.82
CA ASN A 111 5.47 -12.47 -0.86
C ASN A 111 4.80 -11.40 0.02
N GLU A 112 3.57 -11.63 0.48
CA GLU A 112 2.83 -10.66 1.30
C GLU A 112 3.60 -10.25 2.57
N ASP A 113 4.30 -11.19 3.19
CA ASP A 113 5.13 -10.95 4.38
C ASP A 113 6.30 -9.99 4.11
N ALA A 114 6.77 -9.89 2.87
CA ALA A 114 7.88 -9.01 2.48
C ALA A 114 7.43 -7.54 2.32
N ARG A 115 6.14 -7.21 2.44
CA ARG A 115 5.61 -5.86 2.22
C ARG A 115 6.27 -4.78 3.10
N ASN A 116 6.79 -5.16 4.26
CA ASN A 116 7.45 -4.27 5.21
C ASN A 116 8.97 -4.16 5.02
N GLU A 117 9.54 -4.89 4.07
CA GLU A 117 10.97 -4.80 3.73
C GLU A 117 11.28 -3.47 3.03
N THR A 118 12.56 -3.17 2.84
CA THR A 118 12.99 -1.98 2.09
C THR A 118 12.92 -2.21 0.59
N TYR A 119 12.77 -1.14 -0.20
CA TYR A 119 12.82 -1.25 -1.66
C TYR A 119 14.20 -1.78 -2.12
N PRO A 120 14.27 -2.75 -3.05
CA PRO A 120 13.19 -3.29 -3.88
C PRO A 120 12.52 -4.57 -3.36
N ASP A 121 12.88 -5.04 -2.17
CA ASP A 121 12.45 -6.35 -1.66
C ASP A 121 10.97 -6.37 -1.23
N CYS A 122 10.41 -5.21 -0.90
CA CYS A 122 8.97 -5.06 -0.66
C CYS A 122 8.09 -5.12 -1.91
N CYS A 123 8.66 -5.21 -3.12
CA CYS A 123 7.87 -5.21 -4.34
C CYS A 123 7.03 -6.50 -4.47
N PRO A 124 5.74 -6.40 -4.83
CA PRO A 124 4.86 -7.55 -4.90
C PRO A 124 5.29 -8.50 -6.03
N ILE A 125 5.24 -9.79 -5.71
CA ILE A 125 5.44 -10.90 -6.64
C ILE A 125 4.10 -11.57 -6.81
N PHE A 126 3.58 -11.56 -8.02
CA PHE A 126 2.30 -12.16 -8.35
C PHE A 126 2.50 -13.57 -8.88
N GLN A 127 1.62 -14.47 -8.50
CA GLN A 127 1.51 -15.78 -9.12
C GLN A 127 0.06 -16.02 -9.51
N CYS A 128 -0.17 -16.58 -10.69
CA CYS A 128 -1.50 -16.87 -11.22
C CYS A 128 -1.69 -18.38 -11.45
N GLU A 129 -2.94 -18.80 -11.66
CA GLU A 129 -3.26 -20.12 -12.22
C GLU A 129 -2.54 -20.33 -13.57
N LYS A 130 -2.24 -21.58 -13.91
CA LYS A 130 -1.61 -21.94 -15.18
C LYS A 130 -2.39 -21.42 -16.38
N GLY A 131 -1.69 -20.72 -17.27
CA GLY A 131 -2.24 -20.14 -18.50
C GLY A 131 -2.91 -18.77 -18.31
N ILE A 132 -3.07 -18.30 -17.06
CA ILE A 132 -3.52 -16.94 -16.77
C ILE A 132 -2.31 -16.00 -16.79
N LYS A 133 -2.48 -14.85 -17.46
CA LYS A 133 -1.48 -13.79 -17.53
C LYS A 133 -1.98 -12.55 -16.79
N LEU A 134 -1.07 -11.80 -16.21
CA LEU A 134 -1.37 -10.49 -15.67
C LEU A 134 -1.65 -9.52 -16.81
N GLU A 135 -2.70 -8.73 -16.63
CA GLU A 135 -3.01 -7.61 -17.51
C GLU A 135 -2.68 -6.33 -16.78
N TYR A 136 -1.93 -5.43 -17.42
CA TYR A 136 -1.61 -4.14 -16.84
C TYR A 136 -2.50 -3.04 -17.45
N PRO A 137 -2.85 -2.00 -16.69
CA PRO A 137 -3.52 -0.83 -17.23
C PRO A 137 -2.76 -0.22 -18.42
N THR A 138 -3.50 0.16 -19.46
CA THR A 138 -3.00 0.96 -20.58
C THR A 138 -2.70 2.39 -20.12
N LYS A 139 -1.94 3.14 -20.93
CA LYS A 139 -1.63 4.54 -20.63
C LYS A 139 -2.90 5.39 -20.54
N GLU A 140 -3.86 5.12 -21.41
CA GLU A 140 -5.16 5.79 -21.44
C GLU A 140 -5.97 5.50 -20.18
N GLU A 141 -5.98 4.26 -19.69
CA GLU A 141 -6.63 3.87 -18.43
C GLU A 141 -5.97 4.50 -17.20
N LEU A 142 -4.63 4.58 -17.17
CA LEU A 142 -3.90 5.27 -16.11
C LEU A 142 -4.24 6.76 -16.09
N GLN A 143 -4.27 7.41 -17.26
CA GLN A 143 -4.60 8.82 -17.35
C GLN A 143 -6.06 9.12 -16.99
N ALA A 144 -6.98 8.24 -17.37
CA ALA A 144 -8.38 8.34 -16.94
C ALA A 144 -8.51 8.25 -15.41
N THR A 145 -7.70 7.41 -14.76
CA THR A 145 -7.67 7.27 -13.30
C THR A 145 -7.13 8.52 -12.61
N LEU A 146 -6.06 9.12 -13.14
CA LEU A 146 -5.48 10.37 -12.62
C LEU A 146 -6.42 11.57 -12.75
N ASN A 147 -7.25 11.58 -13.80
CA ASN A 147 -8.20 12.66 -14.08
C ASN A 147 -9.56 12.46 -13.39
N ALA A 148 -9.82 11.29 -12.80
CA ALA A 148 -11.07 11.02 -12.13
C ALA A 148 -11.17 11.87 -10.85
N PRO A 149 -12.34 12.48 -10.56
CA PRO A 149 -12.51 13.23 -9.32
C PRO A 149 -12.32 12.28 -8.13
N SER A 150 -11.31 12.57 -7.31
CA SER A 150 -11.00 11.77 -6.13
C SER A 150 -12.18 11.83 -5.16
N LYS A 151 -12.80 10.68 -4.87
CA LYS A 151 -13.81 10.55 -3.81
C LYS A 151 -13.10 10.58 -2.45
N ILE A 152 -12.47 11.71 -2.11
CA ILE A 152 -11.93 11.90 -0.76
C ILE A 152 -13.12 12.08 0.17
N SER A 153 -13.34 11.05 0.99
CA SER A 153 -14.37 10.95 2.02
C SER A 153 -14.38 12.18 2.91
N THR A 154 -15.53 12.85 2.94
CA THR A 154 -15.91 14.01 3.75
C THR A 154 -16.04 13.67 5.25
N SER A 155 -15.07 12.99 5.87
CA SER A 155 -15.15 12.58 7.28
C SER A 155 -14.24 13.34 8.25
N ALA A 156 -13.51 14.37 7.80
CA ALA A 156 -12.55 15.10 8.64
C ALA A 156 -13.08 16.42 9.25
N SER A 157 -14.38 16.74 9.17
CA SER A 157 -14.94 17.99 9.74
C SER A 157 -15.79 17.82 11.00
N ALA A 158 -15.69 16.69 11.70
CA ALA A 158 -16.50 16.43 12.90
C ALA A 158 -15.66 16.23 14.18
N VAL A 159 -14.61 17.03 14.40
CA VAL A 159 -14.02 17.21 15.75
C VAL A 159 -13.59 18.68 15.90
N ALA A 160 -14.58 19.55 16.08
CA ALA A 160 -14.40 20.88 16.65
C ALA A 160 -15.69 21.22 17.42
N GLN A 161 -15.74 20.75 18.67
CA GLN A 161 -16.59 21.29 19.73
C GLN A 161 -15.73 21.44 20.97
#